data_AF-A0A257T867-F1
#
_entry.id   AF-A0A257T867-F1
#
_cell.length_a   1.000
_cell.length_b   1.000
_cell.length_c   1.000
_cell.angle_alpha   90.00
_cell.angle_beta   90.00
_cell.angle_gamma   90.00
#
_symmetry.space_group_name_H-M   'P 1'
#
loop_
_entity.id
_entity.type
_entity.pdbx_description
1 polymer ?
#
loop_
_entity_poly.entity_id
_entity_poly.type
_entity_poly.pdbx_seq_one_letter_code
_entity_poly.pdbx_strand_id
1 'polypeptide(L)'
;MAPNPSPNIKAAPVLTAIDGILDLHAFRPKEVPDLIREYLRSCRAAHVTEIRIIHGKGKGILRETVHTLLRREPMVRNFRLANDRSGWGATLVDIYPPGVPLPPRSAPASKAQMLESAPGWYRLLQRIFVKR
;
A
#
# COMPACT_ATOMS: atom_id res chain seq x y z
N MET A 1 -3.28 20.48 -55.16
CA MET A 1 -3.94 20.26 -53.86
C MET A 1 -3.21 19.12 -53.16
N ALA A 2 -2.12 19.43 -52.44
CA ALA A 2 -1.39 18.40 -51.68
C ALA A 2 -2.13 18.15 -50.34
N PRO A 3 -2.23 16.90 -49.86
CA PRO A 3 -2.80 16.64 -48.54
C PRO A 3 -1.84 17.16 -47.47
N ASN A 4 -2.35 17.98 -46.56
CA ASN A 4 -1.64 18.37 -45.34
C ASN A 4 -1.30 17.10 -44.54
N PRO A 5 -0.04 16.89 -44.11
CA PRO A 5 0.29 15.78 -43.24
C PRO A 5 -0.35 16.04 -41.86
N SER A 6 -1.17 15.09 -41.40
CA SER A 6 -1.73 15.09 -40.05
C SER A 6 -0.61 15.17 -39.01
N PRO A 7 -0.73 16.00 -37.96
CA PRO A 7 0.28 16.07 -36.92
C PRO A 7 0.28 14.76 -36.14
N ASN A 8 1.34 13.98 -36.31
CA ASN A 8 1.65 12.83 -35.47
C ASN A 8 2.04 13.33 -34.08
N ILE A 9 1.04 13.61 -33.24
CA ILE A 9 1.28 13.95 -31.84
C ILE A 9 1.65 12.65 -31.12
N LYS A 10 2.95 12.38 -31.05
CA LYS A 10 3.50 11.54 -29.98
C LYS A 10 3.14 12.24 -28.67
N ALA A 11 2.16 11.71 -27.95
CA ALA A 11 1.74 12.25 -26.67
C ALA A 11 2.95 12.27 -25.73
N ALA A 12 3.48 13.46 -25.43
CA ALA A 12 4.42 13.63 -24.35
C ALA A 12 3.73 13.22 -23.05
N PRO A 13 4.43 12.53 -22.12
CA PRO A 13 3.82 12.14 -20.85
C PRO A 13 3.34 13.40 -20.13
N VAL A 14 2.02 13.51 -19.96
CA VAL A 14 1.41 14.57 -19.17
C VAL A 14 1.86 14.33 -17.74
N LEU A 15 2.63 15.26 -17.18
CA LEU A 15 3.01 15.25 -15.77
C LEU A 15 1.78 15.59 -14.94
N THR A 16 0.91 14.61 -14.70
CA THR A 16 -0.21 14.76 -13.79
C THR A 16 0.33 14.96 -12.37
N ALA A 17 -0.09 16.02 -11.69
CA ALA A 17 0.28 16.26 -10.31
C ALA A 17 -0.14 15.07 -9.44
N ILE A 18 0.75 14.62 -8.56
CA ILE A 18 0.44 13.58 -7.58
C ILE A 18 -0.43 14.21 -6.50
N ASP A 19 -1.67 13.76 -6.39
CA ASP A 19 -2.71 14.29 -5.50
C ASP A 19 -2.91 13.45 -4.23
N GLY A 20 -2.18 12.35 -4.10
CA GLY A 20 -2.31 11.41 -2.98
C GLY A 20 -3.43 10.39 -3.13
N ILE A 21 -4.11 10.31 -4.28
CA ILE A 21 -5.13 9.29 -4.53
C ILE A 21 -4.61 8.22 -5.51
N LEU A 22 -4.63 6.96 -5.07
CA LEU A 22 -4.27 5.80 -5.89
C LEU A 22 -5.47 4.86 -6.04
N ASP A 23 -6.05 4.78 -7.23
CA ASP A 23 -7.10 3.82 -7.55
C ASP A 23 -6.52 2.53 -8.14
N LEU A 24 -6.78 1.39 -7.49
CA LEU A 24 -6.25 0.09 -7.88
C LEU A 24 -7.17 -0.72 -8.82
N HIS A 25 -8.39 -0.26 -9.15
CA HIS A 25 -9.34 -1.03 -9.97
C HIS A 25 -8.82 -1.31 -11.39
N ALA A 26 -7.97 -0.44 -11.93
CA ALA A 26 -7.42 -0.58 -13.27
C ALA A 26 -6.18 -1.49 -13.35
N PHE A 27 -5.66 -1.96 -12.21
CA PHE A 27 -4.38 -2.67 -12.15
C PHE A 27 -4.54 -4.15 -11.87
N ARG A 28 -3.66 -4.98 -12.45
CA ARG A 28 -3.68 -6.42 -12.16
C ARG A 28 -3.15 -6.65 -10.74
N PRO A 29 -3.69 -7.63 -9.99
CA PRO A 29 -3.26 -7.90 -8.62
C PRO A 29 -1.74 -8.09 -8.44
N LYS A 30 -1.05 -8.63 -9.45
CA LYS A 30 0.40 -8.83 -9.43
C LYS A 30 1.23 -7.55 -9.51
N GLU A 31 0.65 -6.46 -10.03
CA GLU A 31 1.32 -5.16 -10.23
C GLU A 31 1.16 -4.26 -9.00
N VAL A 32 0.09 -4.51 -8.22
CA VAL A 32 -0.30 -3.71 -7.05
C VAL A 32 0.85 -3.50 -6.05
N PRO A 33 1.66 -4.52 -5.69
CA PRO A 33 2.72 -4.32 -4.72
C PRO A 33 3.76 -3.28 -5.14
N ASP A 34 4.23 -3.36 -6.38
CA ASP A 34 5.27 -2.47 -6.88
C ASP A 34 4.71 -1.07 -7.17
N LEU A 35 3.48 -1.01 -7.69
CA LEU A 35 2.75 0.23 -7.88
C LEU A 35 2.60 1.01 -6.57
N ILE A 36 2.15 0.37 -5.48
CA ILE A 36 1.99 1.05 -4.19
C ILE A 36 3.34 1.60 -3.71
N ARG A 37 4.42 0.81 -3.78
CA ARG A 37 5.74 1.28 -3.33
C ARG A 37 6.26 2.47 -4.13
N GLU A 38 6.08 2.44 -5.45
CA GLU A 38 6.47 3.55 -6.31
C GLU A 38 5.62 4.80 -6.04
N TYR A 39 4.31 4.61 -5.86
CA TYR A 39 3.40 5.70 -5.55
C TYR A 39 3.72 6.35 -4.19
N LEU A 40 3.96 5.57 -3.13
CA LEU A 40 4.37 6.12 -1.82
C LEU A 40 5.68 6.91 -1.92
N ARG A 41 6.66 6.41 -2.69
CA ARG A 41 7.92 7.12 -2.96
C ARG A 41 7.70 8.44 -3.68
N SER A 42 6.85 8.42 -4.69
CA SER A 42 6.51 9.60 -5.49
C SER A 42 5.75 10.64 -4.68
N CYS A 43 4.78 10.22 -3.87
CA CYS A 43 4.08 11.08 -2.90
C CYS A 43 5.05 11.72 -1.91
N ARG A 44 5.98 10.96 -1.34
CA ARG A 44 6.99 11.50 -0.41
C ARG A 44 7.88 12.54 -1.09
N ALA A 45 8.35 12.29 -2.30
CA ALA A 45 9.14 13.26 -3.07
C ALA A 45 8.35 14.55 -3.36
N ALA A 46 7.05 14.40 -3.64
CA ALA A 46 6.11 15.51 -3.83
C ALA A 46 5.61 16.15 -2.52
N HIS A 47 6.11 15.75 -1.35
CA HIS A 47 5.64 16.21 -0.03
C HIS A 47 4.15 15.94 0.26
N VAL A 48 3.54 15.00 -0.46
CA VAL A 48 2.17 14.53 -0.22
C VAL A 48 2.25 13.40 0.81
N THR A 49 1.89 13.67 2.06
CA THR A 49 2.04 12.72 3.17
C THR A 49 0.78 11.97 3.54
N GLU A 50 -0.38 12.45 3.11
CA GLU A 50 -1.69 11.82 3.34
C GLU A 50 -2.16 11.20 2.02
N ILE A 51 -2.39 9.89 2.04
CA ILE A 51 -2.62 9.10 0.84
C ILE A 51 -3.88 8.27 1.01
N ARG A 52 -4.67 8.16 -0.07
CA ARG A 52 -5.85 7.32 -0.16
C ARG A 52 -5.65 6.26 -1.22
N ILE A 53 -5.58 5.00 -0.80
CA ILE A 53 -5.51 3.85 -1.70
C ILE A 53 -6.91 3.24 -1.82
N ILE A 54 -7.51 3.34 -3.00
CA ILE A 54 -8.83 2.79 -3.32
C ILE A 54 -8.63 1.38 -3.89
N HIS A 55 -9.15 0.38 -3.19
CA HIS A 55 -9.02 -1.03 -3.58
C HIS A 55 -10.37 -1.73 -3.76
N GLY A 56 -11.47 -0.98 -3.63
CA GLY A 56 -12.83 -1.48 -3.80
C GLY A 56 -13.34 -2.33 -2.63
N LYS A 57 -14.65 -2.57 -2.65
CA LYS A 57 -15.43 -3.32 -1.67
C LYS A 57 -15.60 -4.80 -2.05
N GLY A 58 -14.62 -5.41 -2.72
CA GLY A 58 -14.72 -6.81 -3.16
C GLY A 58 -14.66 -7.81 -2.01
N LYS A 59 -14.21 -9.05 -2.26
CA LYS A 59 -14.02 -10.08 -1.22
C LYS A 59 -12.90 -9.78 -0.20
N GLY A 60 -12.33 -8.58 -0.21
CA GLY A 60 -11.26 -8.17 0.71
C GLY A 60 -9.85 -8.65 0.37
N ILE A 61 -9.66 -9.38 -0.73
CA ILE A 61 -8.34 -9.87 -1.16
C ILE A 61 -7.38 -8.70 -1.39
N LEU A 62 -7.78 -7.72 -2.21
CA LEU A 62 -6.93 -6.58 -2.54
C LEU A 62 -6.63 -5.73 -1.30
N ARG A 63 -7.63 -5.51 -0.43
CA ARG A 63 -7.44 -4.88 0.89
C ARG A 63 -6.36 -5.57 1.71
N GLU A 64 -6.40 -6.91 1.81
CA GLU A 64 -5.40 -7.67 2.58
C GLU A 64 -4.00 -7.56 1.97
N THR A 65 -3.90 -7.58 0.63
CA THR A 65 -2.65 -7.31 -0.08
C THR A 65 -2.09 -5.93 0.25
N VAL A 66 -2.94 -4.89 0.19
CA VAL A 66 -2.56 -3.51 0.56
C VAL A 66 -2.08 -3.47 2.00
N HIS A 67 -2.87 -3.97 2.95
CA HIS A 67 -2.55 -3.90 4.38
C HIS A 67 -1.28 -4.70 4.72
N THR A 68 -1.08 -5.86 4.10
CA THR A 68 0.14 -6.66 4.28
C THR A 68 1.39 -5.94 3.80
N LEU A 69 1.28 -5.23 2.67
CA LEU A 69 2.37 -4.41 2.17
C LEU A 69 2.64 -3.23 3.09
N LEU A 70 1.62 -2.46 3.46
CA LEU A 70 1.76 -1.25 4.27
C LEU A 70 2.37 -1.55 5.65
N ARG A 71 2.04 -2.69 6.28
CA ARG A 71 2.66 -3.13 7.54
C ARG A 71 4.18 -3.31 7.47
N ARG A 72 4.74 -3.53 6.27
CA ARG A 72 6.16 -3.85 6.06
C ARG A 72 6.93 -2.70 5.44
N GLU A 73 6.25 -1.59 5.11
CA GLU A 73 6.83 -0.49 4.34
C GLU A 73 7.32 0.60 5.30
N PRO A 74 8.65 0.85 5.41
CA PRO A 74 9.20 1.76 6.41
C PRO A 74 8.76 3.22 6.26
N MET A 75 8.35 3.59 5.04
CA MET A 75 7.81 4.92 4.74
C MET A 75 6.45 5.17 5.39
N VAL A 76 5.71 4.12 5.71
CA VAL A 76 4.36 4.22 6.29
C VAL A 76 4.48 4.48 7.79
N ARG A 77 3.94 5.62 8.22
CA ARG A 77 3.82 6.00 9.62
C ARG A 77 2.60 5.32 10.25
N ASN A 78 1.47 5.35 9.57
CA ASN A 78 0.21 4.74 10.01
C ASN A 78 -0.70 4.45 8.82
N PHE A 79 -1.65 3.54 8.98
CA PHE A 79 -2.74 3.36 8.02
C PHE A 79 -4.00 2.84 8.70
N ARG A 80 -5.16 3.15 8.10
CA ARG A 80 -6.48 2.73 8.58
C ARG A 80 -7.45 2.58 7.43
N LEU A 81 -8.53 1.82 7.61
CA LEU A 81 -9.63 1.87 6.65
C LEU A 81 -10.26 3.27 6.66
N ALA A 82 -10.72 3.72 5.50
CA ALA A 82 -11.50 4.95 5.44
C ALA A 82 -12.80 4.79 6.23
N ASN A 83 -13.26 5.88 6.83
CA ASN A 83 -14.47 5.95 7.66
C ASN A 83 -15.62 6.72 6.98
N ASP A 84 -15.47 7.03 5.69
CA ASP A 84 -16.46 7.76 4.87
C ASP A 84 -17.38 6.81 4.08
N ARG A 85 -18.12 7.31 3.08
CA ARG A 85 -19.03 6.52 2.23
C ARG A 85 -18.33 5.38 1.47
N SER A 86 -17.04 5.52 1.16
CA SER A 86 -16.25 4.43 0.60
C SER A 86 -15.88 3.40 1.67
N GLY A 87 -15.81 3.81 2.93
CA GLY A 87 -15.64 2.95 4.10
C GLY A 87 -14.48 1.97 3.92
N TRP A 88 -14.81 0.68 4.02
CA TRP A 88 -13.85 -0.42 3.84
C TRP A 88 -13.34 -0.62 2.41
N GLY A 89 -13.76 0.17 1.43
CA GLY A 89 -13.28 0.12 0.04
C GLY A 89 -11.99 0.92 -0.22
N ALA A 90 -11.49 1.63 0.79
CA ALA A 90 -10.26 2.39 0.71
C ALA A 90 -9.45 2.32 2.02
N THR A 91 -8.15 2.51 1.89
CA THR A 91 -7.21 2.61 3.01
C THR A 91 -6.57 3.99 2.99
N LEU A 92 -6.67 4.70 4.12
CA LEU A 92 -5.96 5.96 4.38
C LEU A 92 -4.58 5.63 4.94
N VAL A 93 -3.55 6.28 4.40
CA VAL A 93 -2.15 6.02 4.72
C VAL A 93 -1.47 7.35 5.02
N ASP A 94 -0.80 7.42 6.17
CA ASP A 94 0.05 8.53 6.55
C ASP A 94 1.50 8.09 6.39
N ILE A 95 2.32 8.84 5.64
CA ILE A 95 3.74 8.53 5.44
C ILE A 95 4.66 9.58 6.09
N TYR A 96 5.91 9.19 6.35
CA TYR A 96 6.92 10.15 6.79
C TYR A 96 7.28 11.13 5.65
N PRO A 97 7.40 12.45 5.93
CA PRO A 97 7.82 13.42 4.93
C PRO A 97 9.27 13.18 4.47
N PRO A 98 9.70 13.84 3.39
CA PRO A 98 11.12 13.88 3.03
C PRO A 98 11.93 14.57 4.14
N GLY A 99 13.21 14.23 4.25
CA GLY A 99 14.10 14.76 5.31
C GLY A 99 13.96 14.11 6.69
N VAL A 100 12.86 13.39 6.96
CA VAL A 100 12.74 12.55 8.17
C VAL A 100 13.37 11.18 7.91
N PRO A 101 14.36 10.74 8.73
CA PRO A 101 14.91 9.40 8.64
C PRO A 101 13.81 8.34 8.81
N LEU A 102 13.81 7.34 7.94
CA LEU A 102 12.85 6.24 8.03
C LEU A 102 13.28 5.27 9.14
N PRO A 103 12.33 4.66 9.86
CA PRO A 103 12.65 3.59 10.78
C PRO A 103 13.33 2.43 10.02
N PRO A 104 14.18 1.63 10.71
CA PRO A 104 14.72 0.43 10.10
C PRO A 104 13.58 -0.45 9.62
N ARG A 105 13.78 -1.09 8.46
CA ARG A 105 12.75 -1.95 7.88
C ARG A 105 12.39 -3.04 8.87
N SER A 106 11.14 -3.05 9.34
CA SER A 106 10.64 -4.11 10.19
C SER A 106 10.77 -5.42 9.43
N ALA A 107 11.67 -6.29 9.88
CA ALA A 107 11.64 -7.68 9.47
C ALA A 107 10.25 -8.24 9.84
N PRO A 108 9.68 -9.17 9.05
CA PRO A 108 8.47 -9.85 9.50
C PRO A 108 8.74 -10.45 10.88
N ALA A 109 7.90 -10.14 11.86
CA ALA A 109 8.01 -10.74 13.20
C ALA A 109 8.10 -12.25 13.05
N SER A 110 9.17 -12.85 13.57
CA SER A 110 9.35 -14.30 13.42
C SER A 110 8.26 -15.04 14.19
N LYS A 111 7.94 -16.28 13.77
CA LYS A 111 6.98 -17.13 14.50
C LYS A 111 7.40 -17.28 15.97
N ALA A 112 8.70 -17.29 16.26
CA ALA A 112 9.25 -17.31 17.61
C ALA A 112 8.91 -16.04 18.40
N GLN A 113 9.13 -14.85 17.84
CA GLN A 113 8.80 -13.57 18.50
C GLN A 113 7.29 -13.41 18.76
N MET A 114 6.45 -13.88 17.82
CA MET A 114 5.00 -13.93 18.04
C MET A 114 4.61 -14.90 19.16
N LEU A 115 5.21 -16.08 19.23
CA LEU A 115 4.92 -17.07 20.28
C LEU A 115 5.40 -16.61 21.66
N GLU A 116 6.52 -15.90 21.73
CA GLU A 116 7.03 -15.31 22.98
C GLU A 116 6.12 -14.21 23.53
N SER A 117 5.55 -13.41 22.62
CA SER A 117 4.65 -12.30 22.95
C SER A 117 3.17 -12.72 23.07
N ALA A 118 2.83 -13.96 22.69
CA ALA A 118 1.47 -14.43 22.71
C ALA A 118 0.98 -14.74 24.15
N PRO A 119 -0.29 -14.46 24.46
CA PRO A 119 -0.90 -14.85 25.72
C PRO A 119 -0.70 -16.35 26.02
N GLY A 120 -0.55 -16.70 27.30
CA GLY A 120 -0.20 -18.07 27.73
C GLY A 120 -1.12 -19.17 27.16
N TRP A 121 -2.40 -18.86 26.96
CA TRP A 121 -3.38 -19.79 26.38
C TRP A 121 -3.08 -20.14 24.91
N TYR A 122 -2.53 -19.21 24.12
CA TYR A 122 -2.18 -19.46 22.72
C TYR A 122 -0.97 -20.40 22.59
N ARG A 123 0.01 -20.25 23.48
CA ARG A 123 1.17 -21.17 23.57
C ARG A 123 0.75 -22.58 23.98
N LEU A 124 -0.23 -22.70 24.87
CA LEU A 124 -0.76 -23.99 25.33
C LEU A 124 -1.46 -24.74 24.18
N LEU A 125 -2.27 -24.05 23.36
CA LEU A 125 -2.94 -24.66 22.21
C LEU A 125 -1.95 -25.21 21.16
N GLN A 126 -0.87 -24.49 20.85
CA GLN A 126 0.14 -24.96 19.89
C GLN A 126 0.87 -26.24 20.36
N ARG A 127 1.08 -26.43 21.68
CA ARG A 127 1.70 -27.66 22.22
C ARG A 127 0.84 -28.91 22.03
N ILE A 128 -0.48 -28.74 21.87
CA ILE A 128 -1.42 -29.83 21.63
C ILE A 128 -1.37 -30.28 20.16
N PHE A 129 -1.23 -29.35 19.22
CA PHE A 129 -1.22 -29.66 17.78
C PHE A 129 0.16 -30.05 17.22
N VAL A 130 1.26 -29.72 17.89
CA VAL A 130 2.63 -30.06 17.43
C VAL A 130 3.09 -31.45 17.93
N LYS A 131 2.40 -32.05 18.91
CA LYS A 131 2.66 -33.45 19.31
C LYS A 131 1.80 -34.43 18.49
N ARG A 132 2.23 -34.71 17.26
CA ARG A 132 2.00 -35.99 16.56
C ARG A 132 3.25 -36.36 15.78
#